data_AF-A0A8W8KNL7-F1
#
_entry.id   AF-A0A8W8KNL7-F1
#
_cell.length_a   1.000
_cell.length_b   1.000
_cell.length_c   1.000
_cell.angle_alpha   90.00
_cell.angle_beta   90.00
_cell.angle_gamma   90.00
#
_symmetry.space_group_name_H-M   'P 1'
#
loop_
_entity.id
_entity.type
_entity.pdbx_description
1 polymer ?
#
loop_
_entity_poly.entity_id
_entity_poly.type
_entity_poly.pdbx_seq_one_letter_code
_entity_poly.pdbx_strand_id
1 'polypeptide(L)'
;GNSFKNMMEADPDFVMGQVFVNSMKFGGSKTETEEVIKTVDSILALAAKQKVTERESKHVTALKLVTEGKLTEAIEVYRNILKDSPTDLLACLLAFFKYYELGMFNEMLDMMASVIDAYTPETPGYSTILGWKAFAHEENSQLPEAEENAYKSLAASPRETFAIHTMAHVHLEKGMHDAGLAFLQSKEKYWASCSLACHIAWHEALFHVEKGQFDLAVKVFDEKIIARGNFNDASSLLYRLAFEDVRVPQRWKGVLDLVDKFSGHHTWVYTDLHILFTLYRNGEKERANDLLEGLKEYVTKNTGTNAQVTHDVGMPLCAGITAFEEGHYETATNCLNSVYSKLNRIGGSRAQRDTFVQLLLHSAIKSSNPDHKVLARTLLNQRKSDRVEDPLGDRLLMLLDSKSG
;
A
#
# COMPACT_ATOMS: atom_id res chain seq x y z
N GLY A 1 23.09 -9.98 -0.06
CA GLY A 1 22.54 -8.62 -0.20
C GLY A 1 23.59 -7.54 -0.17
N ASN A 2 24.69 -7.64 -0.93
CA ASN A 2 25.71 -6.58 -1.03
C ASN A 2 25.77 -5.91 -2.41
N SER A 3 24.84 -6.25 -3.32
CA SER A 3 24.95 -5.83 -4.72
C SER A 3 24.94 -4.31 -4.90
N PHE A 4 24.13 -3.58 -4.13
CA PHE A 4 24.12 -2.11 -4.18
C PHE A 4 25.43 -1.52 -3.67
N LYS A 5 25.92 -1.99 -2.53
CA LYS A 5 27.20 -1.55 -1.97
C LYS A 5 28.34 -1.82 -2.95
N ASN A 6 28.43 -3.03 -3.49
CA ASN A 6 29.46 -3.41 -4.45
C ASN A 6 29.40 -2.58 -5.74
N MET A 7 28.20 -2.24 -6.23
CA MET A 7 28.04 -1.37 -7.40
C MET A 7 28.58 0.04 -7.11
N MET A 8 28.24 0.61 -5.96
CA MET A 8 28.72 1.94 -5.56
C MET A 8 30.22 1.98 -5.26
N GLU A 9 30.80 0.89 -4.76
CA GLU A 9 32.25 0.78 -4.53
C GLU A 9 33.03 0.60 -5.83
N ALA A 10 32.47 -0.10 -6.82
CA ALA A 10 33.11 -0.35 -8.10
C ALA A 10 33.15 0.90 -9.00
N ASP A 11 32.08 1.70 -8.98
CA ASP A 11 32.01 2.96 -9.73
C ASP A 11 31.19 4.01 -8.95
N PRO A 12 31.83 4.75 -8.02
CA PRO A 12 31.15 5.79 -7.22
C PRO A 12 30.57 6.92 -8.07
N ASP A 13 31.12 7.14 -9.26
CA ASP A 13 30.75 8.22 -10.18
C ASP A 13 29.67 7.77 -11.19
N PHE A 14 29.18 6.53 -11.09
CA PHE A 14 28.09 6.03 -11.93
C PHE A 14 26.74 6.70 -11.59
N VAL A 15 26.38 7.72 -12.37
CA VAL A 15 25.17 8.54 -12.17
C VAL A 15 23.90 7.69 -12.04
N MET A 16 23.67 6.74 -12.95
CA MET A 16 22.46 5.90 -12.86
C MET A 16 22.50 4.90 -11.70
N GLY A 17 23.68 4.48 -11.27
CA GLY A 17 23.85 3.70 -10.05
C GLY A 17 23.42 4.49 -8.81
N GLN A 18 23.83 5.75 -8.75
CA GLN A 18 23.39 6.69 -7.71
C GLN A 18 21.88 6.91 -7.77
N VAL A 19 21.30 7.16 -8.95
CA VAL A 19 19.84 7.32 -9.09
C VAL A 19 19.12 6.07 -8.60
N PHE A 20 19.51 4.89 -9.07
CA PHE A 20 18.84 3.65 -8.71
C PHE A 20 18.86 3.39 -7.20
N VAL A 21 20.04 3.47 -6.57
CA VAL A 21 20.20 3.21 -5.14
C VAL A 21 19.42 4.23 -4.31
N ASN A 22 19.47 5.51 -4.67
CA ASN A 22 18.82 6.55 -3.89
C ASN A 22 17.30 6.58 -4.09
N SER A 23 16.80 6.29 -5.29
CA SER A 23 15.36 6.09 -5.53
C SER A 23 14.79 4.95 -4.67
N MET A 24 15.53 3.83 -4.50
CA MET A 24 15.10 2.73 -3.62
C MET A 24 15.15 3.10 -2.13
N LYS A 25 16.07 3.97 -1.69
CA LYS A 25 16.17 4.43 -0.30
C LYS A 25 15.11 5.47 0.07
N PHE A 26 14.88 6.43 -0.82
CA PHE A 26 13.98 7.56 -0.57
C PHE A 26 12.50 7.20 -0.71
N GLY A 27 12.17 6.07 -1.36
CA GLY A 27 10.80 5.59 -1.49
C GLY A 27 10.03 5.37 -0.17
N GLY A 28 10.71 5.31 0.98
CA GLY A 28 10.07 5.17 2.30
C GLY A 28 10.67 6.03 3.42
N SER A 29 11.41 7.10 3.09
CA SER A 29 12.14 7.93 4.06
C SER A 29 11.73 9.40 3.97
N LYS A 30 11.96 10.18 5.03
CA LYS A 30 11.75 11.64 5.03
C LYS A 30 12.60 12.27 3.92
N THR A 31 11.94 12.69 2.85
CA THR A 31 12.59 13.13 1.61
C THR A 31 13.13 14.56 1.69
N GLU A 32 12.66 15.35 2.64
CA GLU A 32 12.99 16.78 2.79
C GLU A 32 14.04 17.03 3.88
N THR A 33 14.92 16.07 4.16
CA THR A 33 16.02 16.27 5.13
C THR A 33 17.22 16.93 4.46
N GLU A 34 18.03 17.65 5.23
CA GLU A 34 19.28 18.22 4.73
C GLU A 34 20.22 17.16 4.11
N GLU A 35 20.21 15.93 4.64
CA GLU A 35 21.01 14.82 4.12
C GLU A 35 20.54 14.38 2.73
N VAL A 36 19.22 14.26 2.53
CA VAL A 36 18.64 13.90 1.23
C VAL A 36 18.92 15.01 0.21
N ILE A 37 18.73 16.28 0.59
CA ILE A 37 19.03 17.44 -0.27
C ILE A 37 20.50 17.42 -0.70
N LYS A 38 21.45 17.29 0.24
CA LYS A 38 22.89 17.20 -0.05
C LYS A 38 23.22 16.03 -0.97
N THR A 39 22.56 14.89 -0.78
CA THR A 39 22.75 13.70 -1.62
C THR A 39 22.29 13.97 -3.06
N VAL A 40 21.10 14.55 -3.24
CA VAL A 40 20.57 14.89 -4.57
C VAL A 40 21.42 15.96 -5.25
N ASP A 41 21.84 16.99 -4.53
CA ASP A 41 22.75 18.04 -5.04
C ASP A 41 24.07 17.46 -5.52
N SER A 42 24.62 16.48 -4.78
CA SER A 42 25.83 15.75 -5.20
C SER A 42 25.59 14.98 -6.50
N ILE A 43 24.43 14.33 -6.66
CA ILE A 43 24.09 13.58 -7.88
C ILE A 43 23.91 14.52 -9.07
N LEU A 44 23.26 15.68 -8.88
CA LEU A 44 23.12 16.72 -9.89
C LEU A 44 24.49 17.26 -10.33
N ALA A 45 25.36 17.56 -9.37
CA ALA A 45 26.72 18.04 -9.65
C ALA A 45 27.57 16.98 -10.36
N LEU A 46 27.40 15.70 -10.01
CA LEU A 46 28.06 14.58 -10.67
C LEU A 46 27.59 14.45 -12.13
N ALA A 47 26.28 14.48 -12.37
CA ALA A 47 25.71 14.42 -13.71
C ALA A 47 26.17 15.59 -14.60
N ALA A 48 26.28 16.80 -14.03
CA ALA A 48 26.76 17.99 -14.74
C ALA A 48 28.24 17.91 -15.17
N LYS A 49 29.04 17.09 -14.49
CA LYS A 49 30.48 16.90 -14.80
C LYS A 49 30.73 15.80 -15.85
N GLN A 50 29.69 15.09 -16.27
CA GLN A 50 29.80 13.94 -17.14
C GLN A 50 28.94 14.10 -18.39
N LYS A 51 29.24 13.29 -19.41
CA LYS A 51 28.39 13.21 -20.60
C LYS A 51 27.23 12.26 -20.33
N VAL A 52 26.16 12.76 -19.72
CA VAL A 52 24.91 12.03 -19.54
C VAL A 52 23.98 12.18 -20.75
N THR A 53 23.22 11.13 -21.05
CA THR A 53 22.16 11.16 -22.06
C THR A 53 20.94 11.95 -21.56
N GLU A 54 20.06 12.36 -22.48
CA GLU A 54 18.79 13.01 -22.12
C GLU A 54 17.95 12.14 -21.17
N ARG A 55 17.91 10.83 -21.42
CA ARG A 55 17.20 9.86 -20.58
C ARG A 55 17.75 9.82 -19.15
N GLU A 56 19.07 9.79 -18.98
CA GLU A 56 19.72 9.80 -17.67
C GLU A 56 19.48 11.13 -16.93
N SER A 57 19.53 12.25 -17.66
CA SER A 57 19.20 13.57 -17.10
C SER A 57 17.73 13.65 -16.60
N LYS A 58 16.78 13.07 -17.35
CA LYS A 58 15.38 12.95 -16.92
C LYS A 58 15.25 12.13 -15.62
N HIS A 59 15.97 11.03 -15.50
CA HIS A 59 16.01 10.22 -14.26
C HIS A 59 16.54 11.01 -13.05
N VAL A 60 17.63 11.77 -13.21
CA VAL A 60 18.15 12.65 -12.15
C VAL A 60 17.13 13.74 -11.79
N THR A 61 16.45 14.30 -12.79
CA THR A 61 15.39 15.31 -12.58
C THR A 61 14.21 14.73 -11.80
N ALA A 62 13.74 13.53 -12.16
CA ALA A 62 12.65 12.87 -11.47
C ALA A 62 13.01 12.54 -10.01
N LEU A 63 14.24 12.10 -9.74
CA LEU A 63 14.73 11.89 -8.37
C LEU A 63 14.64 13.18 -7.53
N LYS A 64 15.10 14.30 -8.08
CA LYS A 64 15.01 15.62 -7.42
C LYS A 64 13.56 15.99 -7.09
N LEU A 65 12.65 15.84 -8.06
CA LEU A 65 11.23 16.14 -7.88
C LEU A 65 10.59 15.26 -6.79
N VAL A 66 10.92 13.96 -6.75
CA VAL A 66 10.49 13.06 -5.67
C VAL A 66 10.97 13.59 -4.32
N THR A 67 12.22 14.02 -4.22
CA THR A 67 12.76 14.50 -2.94
C THR A 67 12.17 15.84 -2.48
N GLU A 68 11.69 16.66 -3.42
CA GLU A 68 10.96 17.90 -3.16
C GLU A 68 9.46 17.70 -2.90
N GLY A 69 8.98 16.46 -2.84
CA GLY A 69 7.56 16.15 -2.60
C GLY A 69 6.65 16.41 -3.82
N LYS A 70 7.22 16.64 -5.01
CA LYS A 70 6.50 16.93 -6.26
C LYS A 70 6.24 15.66 -7.05
N LEU A 71 5.47 14.75 -6.45
CA LEU A 71 5.32 13.38 -6.94
C LEU A 71 4.63 13.30 -8.31
N THR A 72 3.60 14.14 -8.53
CA THR A 72 2.90 14.20 -9.84
C THR A 72 3.82 14.70 -10.95
N GLU A 73 4.69 15.67 -10.68
CA GLU A 73 5.66 16.17 -11.66
C GLU A 73 6.72 15.11 -11.97
N ALA A 74 7.20 14.37 -10.95
CA ALA A 74 8.12 13.26 -11.14
C ALA A 74 7.52 12.15 -12.03
N ILE A 75 6.23 11.82 -11.83
CA ILE A 75 5.50 10.87 -12.68
C ILE A 75 5.53 11.32 -14.14
N GLU A 76 5.24 12.60 -14.43
CA GLU A 76 5.25 13.11 -15.80
C GLU A 76 6.65 13.02 -16.45
N VAL A 77 7.72 13.20 -15.67
CA VAL A 77 9.09 12.96 -16.16
C VAL A 77 9.31 11.49 -16.51
N TYR A 78 8.87 10.54 -15.66
CA TYR A 78 8.97 9.11 -15.98
C TYR A 78 8.14 8.73 -17.20
N ARG A 79 6.93 9.28 -17.37
CA ARG A 79 6.11 9.06 -18.58
C ARG A 79 6.81 9.54 -19.84
N ASN A 80 7.49 10.69 -19.77
CA ASN A 80 8.28 11.20 -20.89
C ASN A 80 9.47 10.27 -21.22
N ILE A 81 10.11 9.66 -20.22
CA ILE A 81 11.12 8.61 -20.46
C ILE A 81 10.49 7.42 -21.18
N LEU A 82 9.35 6.93 -20.70
CA LEU A 82 8.69 5.73 -21.25
C LEU A 82 8.12 5.95 -22.66
N LYS A 83 7.78 7.19 -23.03
CA LYS A 83 7.41 7.54 -24.40
C LYS A 83 8.55 7.33 -25.39
N ASP A 84 9.77 7.71 -25.01
CA ASP A 84 10.97 7.62 -25.86
C ASP A 84 11.68 6.27 -25.70
N SER A 85 11.46 5.58 -24.57
CA SER A 85 12.12 4.33 -24.18
C SER A 85 11.15 3.45 -23.38
N PRO A 86 10.15 2.81 -24.02
CA PRO A 86 9.12 2.04 -23.32
C PRO A 86 9.67 0.83 -22.56
N THR A 87 10.87 0.37 -22.91
CA THR A 87 11.59 -0.72 -22.22
C THR A 87 12.49 -0.23 -21.07
N ASP A 88 12.42 1.04 -20.66
CA ASP A 88 13.11 1.52 -19.45
C ASP A 88 12.40 1.00 -18.20
N LEU A 89 12.83 -0.18 -17.75
CA LEU A 89 12.24 -0.88 -16.62
C LEU A 89 12.34 -0.09 -15.31
N LEU A 90 13.37 0.74 -15.13
CA LEU A 90 13.52 1.57 -13.93
C LEU A 90 12.50 2.70 -13.92
N ALA A 91 12.33 3.41 -15.04
CA ALA A 91 11.32 4.46 -15.14
C ALA A 91 9.90 3.88 -14.92
N CYS A 92 9.63 2.70 -15.49
CA CYS A 92 8.36 1.99 -15.31
C CYS A 92 8.13 1.62 -13.84
N LEU A 93 9.12 1.01 -13.18
CA LEU A 93 9.09 0.65 -11.75
C LEU A 93 8.77 1.87 -10.87
N LEU A 94 9.51 2.97 -11.07
CA LEU A 94 9.38 4.16 -10.24
C LEU A 94 8.04 4.87 -10.46
N ALA A 95 7.59 4.99 -11.71
CA ALA A 95 6.28 5.54 -12.02
C ALA A 95 5.14 4.68 -11.44
N PHE A 96 5.22 3.35 -11.61
CA PHE A 96 4.23 2.40 -11.11
C PHE A 96 4.00 2.57 -9.60
N PHE A 97 5.07 2.60 -8.81
CA PHE A 97 4.94 2.78 -7.36
C PHE A 97 4.46 4.18 -6.97
N LYS A 98 4.80 5.23 -7.74
CA LYS A 98 4.27 6.58 -7.46
C LYS A 98 2.79 6.71 -7.80
N TYR A 99 2.30 6.06 -8.85
CA TYR A 99 0.86 5.97 -9.07
C TYR A 99 0.16 5.21 -7.95
N TYR A 100 0.73 4.09 -7.49
CA TYR A 100 0.21 3.31 -6.38
C TYR A 100 0.16 4.10 -5.06
N GLU A 101 1.22 4.83 -4.71
CA GLU A 101 1.27 5.69 -3.52
C GLU A 101 0.20 6.80 -3.54
N LEU A 102 -0.12 7.33 -4.72
CA LEU A 102 -1.08 8.42 -4.91
C LEU A 102 -2.52 7.95 -5.20
N GLY A 103 -2.74 6.64 -5.36
CA GLY A 103 -4.05 6.10 -5.66
C GLY A 103 -4.56 6.35 -7.08
N MET A 104 -3.64 6.65 -8.00
CA MET A 104 -3.91 6.99 -9.40
C MET A 104 -3.94 5.72 -10.27
N PHE A 105 -4.85 4.80 -9.92
CA PHE A 105 -4.88 3.45 -10.51
C PHE A 105 -5.32 3.42 -11.97
N ASN A 106 -6.19 4.34 -12.40
CA ASN A 106 -6.57 4.45 -13.81
C ASN A 106 -5.34 4.84 -14.65
N GLU A 107 -4.59 5.84 -14.20
CA GLU A 107 -3.39 6.33 -14.87
C GLU A 107 -2.26 5.29 -14.82
N MET A 108 -2.16 4.51 -13.73
CA MET A 108 -1.28 3.36 -13.63
C MET A 108 -1.57 2.34 -14.72
N LEU A 109 -2.86 2.00 -14.93
CA LEU A 109 -3.28 1.06 -15.95
C LEU A 109 -3.01 1.60 -17.36
N ASP A 110 -3.30 2.87 -17.62
CA ASP A 110 -2.99 3.53 -18.90
C ASP A 110 -1.50 3.51 -19.20
N MET A 111 -0.65 3.76 -18.20
CA MET A 111 0.80 3.66 -18.34
C MET A 111 1.21 2.23 -18.70
N MET A 112 0.72 1.23 -17.96
CA MET A 112 1.05 -0.18 -18.22
C MET A 112 0.57 -0.63 -19.62
N ALA A 113 -0.58 -0.14 -20.06
CA ALA A 113 -1.10 -0.40 -21.41
C ALA A 113 -0.25 0.26 -22.50
N SER A 114 0.36 1.41 -22.24
CA SER A 114 1.17 2.11 -23.24
C SER A 114 2.57 1.50 -23.45
N VAL A 115 3.11 0.78 -22.45
CA VAL A 115 4.46 0.19 -22.54
C VAL A 115 4.47 -1.29 -22.95
N ILE A 116 3.38 -2.03 -22.70
CA ILE A 116 3.35 -3.51 -22.84
C ILE A 116 3.74 -3.99 -24.24
N ASP A 117 3.36 -3.27 -25.30
CA ASP A 117 3.63 -3.68 -26.69
C ASP A 117 5.13 -3.67 -27.04
N ALA A 118 5.96 -2.99 -26.24
CA ALA A 118 7.41 -3.01 -26.38
C ALA A 118 8.08 -4.23 -25.72
N TYR A 119 7.33 -5.04 -24.97
CA TYR A 119 7.85 -6.23 -24.31
C TYR A 119 7.34 -7.50 -24.99
N THR A 120 8.26 -8.28 -25.56
CA THR A 120 8.01 -9.64 -26.03
C THR A 120 8.55 -10.64 -25.00
N PRO A 121 8.25 -11.94 -25.11
CA PRO A 121 8.81 -12.97 -24.22
C PRO A 121 10.35 -12.95 -24.10
N GLU A 122 11.05 -12.43 -25.11
CA GLU A 122 12.50 -12.28 -25.15
C GLU A 122 13.01 -10.98 -24.49
N THR A 123 12.14 -9.97 -24.31
CA THR A 123 12.50 -8.71 -23.69
C THR A 123 12.72 -8.90 -22.18
N PRO A 124 13.88 -8.51 -21.62
CA PRO A 124 14.09 -8.54 -20.17
C PRO A 124 13.00 -7.78 -19.42
N GLY A 125 12.41 -8.43 -18.42
CA GLY A 125 11.31 -7.86 -17.63
C GLY A 125 9.90 -8.15 -18.16
N TYR A 126 9.72 -8.92 -19.24
CA TYR A 126 8.40 -9.26 -19.78
C TYR A 126 7.42 -9.80 -18.73
N SER A 127 7.81 -10.79 -17.93
CA SER A 127 6.96 -11.34 -16.86
C SER A 127 6.59 -10.27 -15.84
N THR A 128 7.53 -9.40 -15.48
CA THR A 128 7.36 -8.35 -14.49
C THR A 128 6.36 -7.29 -14.97
N ILE A 129 6.47 -6.84 -16.22
CA ILE A 129 5.52 -5.89 -16.82
C ILE A 129 4.12 -6.49 -16.89
N LEU A 130 3.98 -7.77 -17.26
CA LEU A 130 2.69 -8.47 -17.22
C LEU A 130 2.14 -8.55 -15.79
N GLY A 131 2.98 -8.79 -14.79
CA GLY A 131 2.58 -8.80 -13.38
C GLY A 131 2.08 -7.44 -12.89
N TRP A 132 2.78 -6.35 -13.24
CA TRP A 132 2.34 -4.98 -12.92
C TRP A 132 1.07 -4.58 -13.66
N LYS A 133 0.93 -4.98 -14.93
CA LYS A 133 -0.31 -4.77 -15.69
C LYS A 133 -1.48 -5.54 -15.07
N ALA A 134 -1.24 -6.78 -14.64
CA ALA A 134 -2.23 -7.58 -13.94
C ALA A 134 -2.71 -6.89 -12.65
N PHE A 135 -1.78 -6.40 -11.83
CA PHE A 135 -2.09 -5.63 -10.63
C PHE A 135 -2.87 -4.34 -10.95
N ALA A 136 -2.48 -3.62 -12.01
CA ALA A 136 -3.21 -2.43 -12.44
C ALA A 136 -4.65 -2.73 -12.88
N HIS A 137 -4.91 -3.86 -13.56
CA HIS A 137 -6.28 -4.30 -13.84
C HIS A 137 -7.06 -4.61 -12.55
N GLU A 138 -6.44 -5.29 -11.59
CA GLU A 138 -7.09 -5.65 -10.33
C GLU A 138 -7.50 -4.43 -9.50
N GLU A 139 -6.63 -3.44 -9.34
CA GLU A 139 -6.96 -2.20 -8.62
C GLU A 139 -8.09 -1.40 -9.29
N ASN A 140 -8.34 -1.63 -10.58
CA ASN A 140 -9.46 -1.06 -11.34
C ASN A 140 -10.69 -1.97 -11.43
N SER A 141 -10.77 -3.02 -10.60
CA SER A 141 -11.88 -4.01 -10.60
C SER A 141 -12.02 -4.83 -11.90
N GLN A 142 -11.01 -4.82 -12.78
CA GLN A 142 -10.99 -5.59 -14.03
C GLN A 142 -10.40 -6.99 -13.76
N LEU A 143 -11.11 -7.75 -12.92
CA LEU A 143 -10.62 -9.03 -12.38
C LEU A 143 -10.34 -10.11 -13.45
N PRO A 144 -11.15 -10.26 -14.53
CA PRO A 144 -10.83 -11.20 -15.60
C PRO A 144 -9.51 -10.88 -16.31
N GLU A 145 -9.28 -9.61 -16.65
CA GLU A 145 -8.06 -9.14 -17.30
C GLU A 145 -6.85 -9.25 -16.36
N ALA A 146 -7.03 -8.97 -15.07
CA ALA A 146 -5.99 -9.16 -14.06
C ALA A 146 -5.54 -10.62 -14.00
N GLU A 147 -6.49 -11.56 -13.92
CA GLU A 147 -6.22 -12.99 -13.88
C GLU A 147 -5.52 -13.48 -15.15
N GLU A 148 -5.98 -13.05 -16.33
CA GLU A 148 -5.35 -13.41 -17.61
C GLU A 148 -3.89 -12.94 -17.68
N ASN A 149 -3.62 -11.68 -17.35
CA ASN A 149 -2.26 -11.13 -17.38
C ASN A 149 -1.36 -11.78 -16.32
N ALA A 150 -1.88 -12.08 -15.13
CA ALA A 150 -1.13 -12.76 -14.08
C ALA A 150 -0.75 -14.19 -14.51
N TYR A 151 -1.66 -14.95 -15.13
CA TYR A 151 -1.31 -16.28 -15.64
C TYR A 151 -0.30 -16.24 -16.79
N LYS A 152 -0.41 -15.26 -17.71
CA LYS A 152 0.60 -15.05 -18.76
C LYS A 152 1.97 -14.74 -18.15
N SER A 153 2.02 -13.89 -17.13
CA SER A 153 3.24 -13.59 -16.38
C SER A 153 3.85 -14.84 -15.74
N LEU A 154 3.03 -15.64 -15.05
CA LEU A 154 3.47 -16.88 -14.39
C LEU A 154 3.88 -17.99 -15.37
N ALA A 155 3.31 -18.01 -16.57
CA ALA A 155 3.73 -18.90 -17.64
C ALA A 155 5.14 -18.53 -18.16
N ALA A 156 5.43 -17.22 -18.28
CA ALA A 156 6.76 -16.74 -18.64
C ALA A 156 7.78 -16.95 -17.52
N SER A 157 7.39 -16.70 -16.26
CA SER A 157 8.22 -16.93 -15.08
C SER A 157 7.38 -17.38 -13.88
N PRO A 158 7.46 -18.65 -13.47
CA PRO A 158 6.75 -19.14 -12.29
C PRO A 158 7.16 -18.46 -10.97
N ARG A 159 8.26 -17.71 -10.99
CA ARG A 159 8.82 -16.98 -9.85
C ARG A 159 8.40 -15.51 -9.80
N GLU A 160 7.57 -15.05 -10.74
CA GLU A 160 7.15 -13.64 -10.77
C GLU A 160 6.22 -13.33 -9.59
N THR A 161 6.78 -12.68 -8.57
CA THR A 161 6.12 -12.48 -7.28
C THR A 161 5.00 -11.45 -7.34
N PHE A 162 5.08 -10.49 -8.25
CA PHE A 162 3.97 -9.55 -8.47
C PHE A 162 2.74 -10.26 -9.02
N ALA A 163 2.91 -11.19 -9.96
CA ALA A 163 1.78 -11.97 -10.47
C ALA A 163 1.18 -12.92 -9.43
N ILE A 164 2.00 -13.53 -8.56
CA ILE A 164 1.51 -14.31 -7.41
C ILE A 164 0.68 -13.42 -6.48
N HIS A 165 1.21 -12.23 -6.17
CA HIS A 165 0.55 -11.23 -5.33
C HIS A 165 -0.77 -10.75 -5.95
N THR A 166 -0.82 -10.41 -7.24
CA THR A 166 -2.06 -10.07 -7.94
C THR A 166 -3.10 -11.19 -7.87
N MET A 167 -2.69 -12.45 -8.04
CA MET A 167 -3.63 -13.56 -7.92
C MET A 167 -4.22 -13.66 -6.51
N ALA A 168 -3.45 -13.33 -5.46
CA ALA A 168 -3.99 -13.27 -4.10
C ALA A 168 -5.09 -12.21 -3.98
N HIS A 169 -4.85 -11.02 -4.54
CA HIS A 169 -5.85 -9.96 -4.64
C HIS A 169 -7.11 -10.40 -5.38
N VAL A 170 -6.96 -10.97 -6.59
CA VAL A 170 -8.10 -11.44 -7.40
C VAL A 170 -8.95 -12.45 -6.63
N HIS A 171 -8.33 -13.41 -5.95
CA HIS A 171 -9.07 -14.39 -5.15
C HIS A 171 -9.79 -13.75 -3.96
N LEU A 172 -9.15 -12.79 -3.28
CA LEU A 172 -9.75 -12.08 -2.15
C LEU A 172 -10.96 -11.26 -2.60
N GLU A 173 -10.82 -10.49 -3.69
CA GLU A 173 -11.87 -9.62 -4.20
C GLU A 173 -13.04 -10.41 -4.79
N LYS A 174 -12.81 -11.59 -5.37
CA LYS A 174 -13.88 -12.51 -5.81
C LYS A 174 -14.54 -13.27 -4.65
N GLY A 175 -14.01 -13.22 -3.43
CA GLY A 175 -14.46 -14.08 -2.32
C GLY A 175 -14.12 -15.56 -2.50
N MET A 176 -13.11 -15.89 -3.33
CA MET A 176 -12.66 -17.27 -3.60
C MET A 176 -11.56 -17.69 -2.60
N HIS A 177 -11.86 -17.61 -1.30
CA HIS A 177 -10.86 -17.69 -0.23
C HIS A 177 -10.08 -19.04 -0.21
N ASP A 178 -10.77 -20.17 -0.40
CA ASP A 178 -10.12 -21.49 -0.41
C ASP A 178 -9.19 -21.69 -1.61
N ALA A 179 -9.60 -21.22 -2.77
CA ALA A 179 -8.75 -21.24 -3.97
C ALA A 179 -7.53 -20.32 -3.80
N GLY A 180 -7.70 -19.16 -3.17
CA GLY A 180 -6.61 -18.23 -2.84
C GLY A 180 -5.57 -18.86 -1.92
N LEU A 181 -6.01 -19.50 -0.83
CA LEU A 181 -5.13 -20.24 0.09
C LEU A 181 -4.37 -21.36 -0.61
N ALA A 182 -5.08 -22.21 -1.37
CA ALA A 182 -4.46 -23.31 -2.12
C ALA A 182 -3.43 -22.80 -3.15
N PHE A 183 -3.76 -21.70 -3.84
CA PHE A 183 -2.85 -21.06 -4.79
C PHE A 183 -1.57 -20.57 -4.10
N LEU A 184 -1.69 -19.80 -3.02
CA LEU A 184 -0.53 -19.28 -2.28
C LEU A 184 0.34 -20.41 -1.72
N GLN A 185 -0.26 -21.44 -1.15
CA GLN A 185 0.45 -22.61 -0.65
C GLN A 185 1.23 -23.32 -1.76
N SER A 186 0.63 -23.51 -2.95
CA SER A 186 1.30 -24.16 -4.08
C SER A 186 2.52 -23.38 -4.62
N LYS A 187 2.60 -22.08 -4.32
CA LYS A 187 3.64 -21.16 -4.79
C LYS A 187 4.59 -20.71 -3.68
N GLU A 188 4.45 -21.22 -2.45
CA GLU A 188 5.22 -20.75 -1.27
C GLU A 188 6.73 -20.70 -1.51
N LYS A 189 7.28 -21.72 -2.17
CA LYS A 189 8.71 -21.79 -2.53
C LYS A 189 9.21 -20.61 -3.38
N TYR A 190 8.33 -19.89 -4.06
CA TYR A 190 8.68 -18.76 -4.92
C TYR A 190 8.56 -17.42 -4.21
N TRP A 191 7.58 -17.26 -3.32
CA TRP A 191 7.31 -15.96 -2.68
C TRP A 191 7.83 -15.84 -1.25
N ALA A 192 8.09 -16.95 -0.53
CA ALA A 192 8.41 -16.92 0.90
C ALA A 192 9.68 -16.12 1.28
N SER A 193 10.58 -15.90 0.31
CA SER A 193 11.84 -15.15 0.48
C SER A 193 11.94 -13.91 -0.40
N CYS A 194 10.86 -13.49 -1.08
CA CYS A 194 10.87 -12.27 -1.90
C CYS A 194 10.63 -11.02 -1.07
N SER A 195 10.81 -9.83 -1.66
CA SER A 195 10.54 -8.56 -0.99
C SER A 195 9.07 -8.40 -0.57
N LEU A 196 8.14 -9.05 -1.27
CA LEU A 196 6.71 -9.08 -0.94
C LEU A 196 6.31 -10.20 0.03
N ALA A 197 7.25 -10.99 0.55
CA ALA A 197 6.92 -12.18 1.34
C ALA A 197 6.03 -11.90 2.55
N CYS A 198 6.27 -10.78 3.24
CA CYS A 198 5.42 -10.35 4.35
C CYS A 198 3.99 -10.04 3.89
N HIS A 199 3.88 -9.31 2.79
CA HIS A 199 2.60 -8.86 2.27
C HIS A 199 1.78 -10.01 1.67
N ILE A 200 2.43 -10.98 1.01
CA ILE A 200 1.75 -12.19 0.52
C ILE A 200 1.30 -13.08 1.69
N ALA A 201 2.09 -13.18 2.77
CA ALA A 201 1.63 -13.85 3.98
C ALA A 201 0.49 -13.09 4.68
N TRP A 202 0.45 -11.76 4.57
CA TRP A 202 -0.70 -10.98 5.03
C TRP A 202 -1.98 -11.34 4.28
N HIS A 203 -1.93 -11.53 2.95
CA HIS A 203 -3.07 -12.06 2.19
C HIS A 203 -3.49 -13.47 2.64
N GLU A 204 -2.53 -14.37 2.92
CA GLU A 204 -2.81 -15.68 3.51
C GLU A 204 -3.62 -15.55 4.82
N ALA A 205 -3.22 -14.62 5.70
CA ALA A 205 -3.95 -14.34 6.93
C ALA A 205 -5.34 -13.72 6.67
N LEU A 206 -5.48 -12.83 5.68
CA LEU A 206 -6.77 -12.24 5.31
C LEU A 206 -7.78 -13.28 4.86
N PHE A 207 -7.37 -14.27 4.05
CA PHE A 207 -8.26 -15.37 3.68
C PHE A 207 -8.81 -16.11 4.90
N HIS A 208 -7.96 -16.33 5.92
CA HIS A 208 -8.40 -16.92 7.18
C HIS A 208 -9.36 -16.01 7.95
N VAL A 209 -9.13 -14.68 7.98
CA VAL A 209 -10.05 -13.72 8.62
C VAL A 209 -11.41 -13.71 7.92
N GLU A 210 -11.46 -13.62 6.59
CA GLU A 210 -12.72 -13.62 5.84
C GLU A 210 -13.55 -14.88 6.17
N LYS A 211 -12.89 -16.03 6.28
CA LYS A 211 -13.50 -17.33 6.64
C LYS A 211 -13.82 -17.53 8.13
N GLY A 212 -13.46 -16.60 9.01
CA GLY A 212 -13.65 -16.77 10.47
C GLY A 212 -12.65 -17.75 11.13
N GLN A 213 -11.55 -18.07 10.46
CA GLN A 213 -10.51 -18.99 10.92
C GLN A 213 -9.42 -18.22 11.70
N PHE A 214 -9.81 -17.54 12.76
CA PHE A 214 -8.97 -16.54 13.44
C PHE A 214 -7.67 -17.12 14.04
N ASP A 215 -7.70 -18.34 14.58
CA ASP A 215 -6.50 -19.00 15.11
C ASP A 215 -5.42 -19.21 14.05
N LEU A 216 -5.83 -19.51 12.80
CA LEU A 216 -4.91 -19.65 11.68
C LEU A 216 -4.35 -18.29 11.23
N ALA A 217 -5.19 -17.26 11.19
CA ALA A 217 -4.73 -15.89 10.90
C ALA A 217 -3.70 -15.41 11.94
N VAL A 218 -3.94 -15.69 13.22
CA VAL A 218 -3.00 -15.39 14.32
C VAL A 218 -1.70 -16.17 14.17
N LYS A 219 -1.76 -17.45 13.80
CA LYS A 219 -0.56 -18.26 13.54
C LYS A 219 0.28 -17.67 12.40
N VAL A 220 -0.36 -17.27 11.29
CA VAL A 220 0.33 -16.61 10.17
C VAL A 220 0.96 -15.30 10.61
N PHE A 221 0.29 -14.51 11.45
CA PHE A 221 0.88 -13.29 12.01
C PHE A 221 2.19 -13.58 12.75
N ASP A 222 2.18 -14.55 13.67
CA ASP A 222 3.32 -14.87 14.53
C ASP A 222 4.50 -15.46 13.74
N GLU A 223 4.22 -16.35 12.79
CA GLU A 223 5.26 -17.10 12.07
C GLU A 223 5.81 -16.34 10.86
N LYS A 224 4.95 -15.56 10.19
CA LYS A 224 5.22 -15.06 8.84
C LYS A 224 5.22 -13.52 8.73
N ILE A 225 4.52 -12.78 9.58
CA ILE A 225 4.37 -11.33 9.40
C ILE A 225 5.31 -10.56 10.32
N ILE A 226 5.20 -10.75 11.63
CA ILE A 226 5.89 -9.89 12.60
C ILE A 226 7.43 -9.93 12.44
N ALA A 227 7.98 -11.11 12.16
CA ALA A 227 9.42 -11.31 11.97
C ALA A 227 9.97 -10.64 10.70
N ARG A 228 9.11 -10.32 9.72
CA ARG A 228 9.50 -9.68 8.46
C ARG A 228 9.41 -8.15 8.49
N GLY A 229 8.83 -7.59 9.55
CA GLY A 229 8.98 -6.17 9.88
C GLY A 229 8.07 -5.17 9.16
N ASN A 230 7.06 -5.62 8.39
CA ASN A 230 6.08 -4.71 7.80
C ASN A 230 4.98 -4.38 8.81
N PHE A 231 5.11 -3.25 9.52
CA PHE A 231 4.13 -2.85 10.53
C PHE A 231 2.79 -2.39 9.94
N ASN A 232 2.73 -1.96 8.68
CA ASN A 232 1.46 -1.60 8.03
C ASN A 232 0.59 -2.85 7.87
N ASP A 233 1.15 -3.93 7.29
CA ASP A 233 0.46 -5.22 7.17
C ASP A 233 0.11 -5.79 8.56
N ALA A 234 1.06 -5.75 9.49
CA ALA A 234 0.90 -6.29 10.83
C ALA A 234 -0.24 -5.59 11.61
N SER A 235 -0.22 -4.24 11.65
CA SER A 235 -1.26 -3.46 12.33
C SER A 235 -2.63 -3.63 11.65
N SER A 236 -2.69 -3.60 10.31
CA SER A 236 -3.93 -3.83 9.57
C SER A 236 -4.57 -5.18 9.92
N LEU A 237 -3.77 -6.26 9.96
CA LEU A 237 -4.28 -7.59 10.33
C LEU A 237 -4.77 -7.64 11.78
N LEU A 238 -3.99 -7.11 12.73
CA LEU A 238 -4.40 -7.11 14.14
C LEU A 238 -5.67 -6.27 14.36
N TYR A 239 -5.87 -5.20 13.61
CA TYR A 239 -7.07 -4.38 13.68
C TYR A 239 -8.29 -5.13 13.16
N ARG A 240 -8.16 -5.84 12.02
CA ARG A 240 -9.20 -6.72 11.47
C ARG A 240 -9.56 -7.88 12.42
N LEU A 241 -8.57 -8.46 13.10
CA LEU A 241 -8.82 -9.45 14.15
C LEU A 241 -9.53 -8.84 15.36
N ALA A 242 -9.18 -7.62 15.76
CA ALA A 242 -9.85 -6.93 16.86
C ALA A 242 -11.32 -6.59 16.55
N PHE A 243 -11.64 -6.29 15.29
CA PHE A 243 -13.03 -6.12 14.83
C PHE A 243 -13.90 -7.37 15.01
N GLU A 244 -13.28 -8.54 14.92
CA GLU A 244 -13.88 -9.86 15.15
C GLU A 244 -13.80 -10.30 16.63
N ASP A 245 -13.59 -9.34 17.54
CA ASP A 245 -13.45 -9.56 18.99
C ASP A 245 -12.32 -10.53 19.40
N VAL A 246 -11.36 -10.80 18.50
CA VAL A 246 -10.20 -11.65 18.77
C VAL A 246 -9.20 -10.89 19.67
N ARG A 247 -8.92 -11.45 20.85
CA ARG A 247 -8.02 -10.82 21.82
C ARG A 247 -6.55 -11.05 21.47
N VAL A 248 -5.89 -10.02 20.93
CA VAL A 248 -4.46 -10.03 20.55
C VAL A 248 -3.58 -8.98 21.28
N PRO A 249 -3.79 -8.66 22.57
CA PRO A 249 -3.14 -7.51 23.23
C PRO A 249 -1.60 -7.59 23.22
N GLN A 250 -1.02 -8.77 23.44
CA GLN A 250 0.44 -8.92 23.50
C GLN A 250 1.14 -8.72 22.13
N ARG A 251 0.40 -8.90 21.03
CA ARG A 251 0.96 -8.78 19.67
C ARG A 251 1.14 -7.33 19.24
N TRP A 252 0.33 -6.42 19.79
CA TRP A 252 0.44 -4.98 19.54
C TRP A 252 1.79 -4.41 19.97
N LYS A 253 2.40 -4.96 21.03
CA LYS A 253 3.74 -4.56 21.47
C LYS A 253 4.81 -4.82 20.40
N GLY A 254 4.75 -5.99 19.75
CA GLY A 254 5.69 -6.30 18.67
C GLY A 254 5.54 -5.35 17.48
N VAL A 255 4.32 -4.92 17.18
CA VAL A 255 4.08 -3.92 16.12
C VAL A 255 4.59 -2.54 16.54
N LEU A 256 4.45 -2.16 17.81
CA LEU A 256 5.02 -0.93 18.35
C LEU A 256 6.55 -0.90 18.23
N ASP A 257 7.22 -2.02 18.53
CA ASP A 257 8.68 -2.15 18.37
C ASP A 257 9.14 -1.96 16.92
N LEU A 258 8.27 -2.21 15.93
CA LEU A 258 8.55 -1.94 14.51
C LEU A 258 8.32 -0.46 14.17
N VAL A 259 7.24 0.13 14.69
CA VAL A 259 6.97 1.57 14.56
C VAL A 259 8.11 2.40 15.16
N ASP A 260 8.64 2.01 16.32
CA ASP A 260 9.74 2.72 16.99
C ASP A 260 11.05 2.73 16.18
N LYS A 261 11.21 1.77 15.26
CA LYS A 261 12.37 1.69 14.35
C LYS A 261 12.16 2.47 13.06
N PHE A 262 10.94 2.93 12.79
CA PHE A 262 10.60 3.63 11.56
C PHE A 262 10.92 5.12 11.67
N SER A 263 11.70 5.64 10.72
CA SER A 263 12.11 7.04 10.67
C SER A 263 11.35 7.88 9.64
N GLY A 264 10.54 7.27 8.78
CA GLY A 264 9.82 7.92 7.68
C GLY A 264 8.49 8.58 8.09
N HIS A 265 8.41 9.19 9.28
CA HIS A 265 7.18 9.86 9.71
C HIS A 265 6.75 10.94 8.70
N HIS A 266 5.46 10.98 8.39
CA HIS A 266 4.83 11.95 7.48
C HIS A 266 5.24 11.88 6.01
N THR A 267 5.93 10.82 5.58
CA THR A 267 6.32 10.64 4.16
C THR A 267 5.19 10.11 3.30
N TRP A 268 4.32 9.32 3.91
CA TRP A 268 3.19 8.71 3.24
C TRP A 268 2.06 8.52 4.25
N VAL A 269 0.97 9.28 4.06
CA VAL A 269 -0.16 9.32 5.00
C VAL A 269 -0.73 7.95 5.36
N TYR A 270 -0.71 7.00 4.42
CA TYR A 270 -1.12 5.61 4.67
C TYR A 270 -0.35 5.01 5.85
N THR A 271 0.95 5.27 5.93
CA THR A 271 1.82 4.77 6.99
C THR A 271 1.52 5.47 8.31
N ASP A 272 1.32 6.79 8.31
CA ASP A 272 0.96 7.54 9.53
C ASP A 272 -0.35 7.02 10.16
N LEU A 273 -1.33 6.63 9.35
CA LEU A 273 -2.59 6.05 9.82
C LEU A 273 -2.37 4.70 10.54
N HIS A 274 -1.43 3.87 10.07
CA HIS A 274 -1.09 2.59 10.70
C HIS A 274 -0.25 2.77 11.97
N ILE A 275 0.57 3.83 12.03
CA ILE A 275 1.22 4.27 13.28
C ILE A 275 0.14 4.65 14.29
N LEU A 276 -0.85 5.46 13.90
CA LEU A 276 -1.94 5.88 14.78
C LEU A 276 -2.73 4.69 15.34
N PHE A 277 -3.08 3.70 14.51
CA PHE A 277 -3.66 2.44 14.98
C PHE A 277 -2.78 1.79 16.05
N THR A 278 -1.49 1.63 15.76
CA THR A 278 -0.56 0.96 16.66
C THR A 278 -0.43 1.68 18.01
N LEU A 279 -0.41 3.01 18.02
CA LEU A 279 -0.32 3.81 19.24
C LEU A 279 -1.57 3.65 20.11
N TYR A 280 -2.77 3.83 19.56
CA TYR A 280 -4.02 3.65 20.32
C TYR A 280 -4.14 2.25 20.90
N ARG A 281 -3.83 1.22 20.09
CA ARG A 281 -3.96 -0.18 20.52
C ARG A 281 -2.92 -0.61 21.56
N ASN A 282 -1.86 0.16 21.74
CA ASN A 282 -0.91 0.01 22.86
C ASN A 282 -1.20 0.96 24.04
N GLY A 283 -2.23 1.80 23.96
CA GLY A 283 -2.55 2.79 25.01
C GLY A 283 -1.62 4.01 25.03
N GLU A 284 -0.86 4.24 23.96
CA GLU A 284 0.13 5.32 23.82
C GLU A 284 -0.54 6.65 23.45
N LYS A 285 -1.47 7.13 24.30
CA LYS A 285 -2.31 8.30 23.99
C LYS A 285 -1.51 9.59 23.79
N GLU A 286 -0.47 9.81 24.59
CA GLU A 286 0.39 11.00 24.44
C GLU A 286 1.10 11.00 23.10
N ARG A 287 1.72 9.87 22.72
CA ARG A 287 2.38 9.71 21.42
C ARG A 287 1.40 9.81 20.26
N ALA A 288 0.16 9.34 20.42
CA ALA A 288 -0.88 9.51 19.42
C ALA A 288 -1.20 11.00 19.20
N ASN A 289 -1.31 11.79 20.29
CA ASN A 289 -1.49 13.23 20.19
C ASN A 289 -0.29 13.93 19.53
N ASP A 290 0.94 13.52 19.87
CA ASP A 290 2.16 14.06 19.25
C ASP A 290 2.18 13.80 17.74
N LEU A 291 1.81 12.58 17.30
CA LEU A 291 1.68 12.25 15.88
C LEU A 291 0.65 13.15 15.19
N LEU A 292 -0.51 13.35 15.81
CA LEU A 292 -1.59 14.18 15.26
C LEU A 292 -1.18 15.65 15.16
N GLU A 293 -0.45 16.17 16.14
CA GLU A 293 0.07 17.54 16.11
C GLU A 293 1.17 17.69 15.05
N GLY A 294 2.06 16.70 14.94
CA GLY A 294 3.06 16.63 13.88
C GLY A 294 2.44 16.62 12.48
N LEU A 295 1.34 15.89 12.28
CA LEU A 295 0.58 15.90 11.02
C LEU A 295 -0.04 17.27 10.73
N LYS A 296 -0.61 17.96 11.73
CA LYS A 296 -1.14 19.33 11.55
C LYS A 296 -0.05 20.31 11.15
N GLU A 297 1.10 20.24 11.82
CA GLU A 297 2.26 21.07 11.49
C GLU A 297 2.76 20.75 10.07
N TYR A 298 2.86 19.46 9.72
CA TYR A 298 3.29 19.00 8.41
C TYR A 298 2.41 19.56 7.29
N VAL A 299 1.08 19.45 7.39
CA VAL A 299 0.17 19.96 6.34
C VAL A 299 0.11 21.48 6.29
N THR A 300 0.48 22.17 7.37
CA THR A 300 0.52 23.65 7.42
C THR A 300 1.82 24.19 6.81
N LYS A 301 2.94 23.50 7.01
CA LYS A 301 4.27 23.95 6.58
C LYS A 301 4.67 23.48 5.18
N ASN A 302 4.01 22.47 4.63
CA ASN A 302 4.39 21.84 3.36
C ASN A 302 3.26 21.91 2.33
N THR A 303 3.63 21.96 1.06
CA THR A 303 2.71 22.07 -0.09
C THR A 303 2.86 20.93 -1.10
N GLY A 304 3.65 19.89 -0.77
CA GLY A 304 3.87 18.73 -1.62
C GLY A 304 2.63 17.85 -1.79
N THR A 305 2.68 16.92 -2.75
CA THR A 305 1.53 16.06 -3.10
C THR A 305 1.00 15.28 -1.88
N ASN A 306 1.89 14.73 -1.05
CA ASN A 306 1.49 14.01 0.16
C ASN A 306 0.88 14.96 1.21
N ALA A 307 1.40 16.18 1.40
CA ALA A 307 0.82 17.16 2.33
C ALA A 307 -0.64 17.49 1.99
N GLN A 308 -0.95 17.66 0.70
CA GLN A 308 -2.32 17.89 0.25
C GLN A 308 -3.24 16.67 0.51
N VAL A 309 -2.78 15.45 0.24
CA VAL A 309 -3.56 14.23 0.52
C VAL A 309 -3.74 14.02 2.03
N THR A 310 -2.69 14.25 2.82
CA THR A 310 -2.76 14.23 4.28
C THR A 310 -3.80 15.21 4.78
N HIS A 311 -3.81 16.44 4.29
CA HIS A 311 -4.82 17.44 4.67
C HIS A 311 -6.24 16.98 4.30
N ASP A 312 -6.46 16.64 3.03
CA ASP A 312 -7.81 16.43 2.49
C ASP A 312 -8.45 15.10 2.92
N VAL A 313 -7.63 14.08 3.15
CA VAL A 313 -8.09 12.70 3.39
C VAL A 313 -7.49 12.13 4.67
N GLY A 314 -6.18 12.31 4.88
CA GLY A 314 -5.49 11.82 6.07
C GLY A 314 -6.03 12.36 7.39
N MET A 315 -6.25 13.67 7.49
CA MET A 315 -6.71 14.34 8.71
C MET A 315 -8.14 13.91 9.09
N PRO A 316 -9.11 13.87 8.16
CA PRO A 316 -10.41 13.24 8.42
C PRO A 316 -10.32 11.77 8.86
N LEU A 317 -9.44 10.96 8.25
CA LEU A 317 -9.24 9.57 8.67
C LEU A 317 -8.66 9.49 10.09
N CYS A 318 -7.66 10.32 10.43
CA CYS A 318 -7.09 10.41 11.77
C CYS A 318 -8.14 10.77 12.83
N ALA A 319 -9.02 11.73 12.50
CA ALA A 319 -10.14 12.10 13.36
C ALA A 319 -11.14 10.95 13.53
N GLY A 320 -11.43 10.22 12.44
CA GLY A 320 -12.29 9.03 12.46
C GLY A 320 -11.73 7.90 13.33
N ILE A 321 -10.44 7.60 13.19
CA ILE A 321 -9.73 6.59 13.99
C ILE A 321 -9.75 6.96 15.47
N THR A 322 -9.38 8.21 15.79
CA THR A 322 -9.39 8.73 17.17
C THR A 322 -10.77 8.63 17.78
N ALA A 323 -11.80 9.10 17.08
CA ALA A 323 -13.18 9.03 17.56
C ALA A 323 -13.64 7.59 17.79
N PHE A 324 -13.25 6.64 16.93
CA PHE A 324 -13.59 5.24 17.11
C PHE A 324 -12.93 4.62 18.34
N GLU A 325 -11.62 4.85 18.54
CA GLU A 325 -10.87 4.35 19.69
C GLU A 325 -11.36 4.96 21.01
N GLU A 326 -11.87 6.20 20.99
CA GLU A 326 -12.49 6.85 22.14
C GLU A 326 -13.98 6.51 22.34
N GLY A 327 -14.57 5.68 21.48
CA GLY A 327 -15.97 5.25 21.57
C GLY A 327 -17.01 6.25 21.04
N HIS A 328 -16.56 7.33 20.39
CA HIS A 328 -17.40 8.34 19.75
C HIS A 328 -17.83 7.89 18.33
N TYR A 329 -18.61 6.81 18.25
CA TYR A 329 -18.91 6.12 16.97
C TYR A 329 -19.67 6.94 15.94
N GLU A 330 -20.51 7.90 16.35
CA GLU A 330 -21.21 8.81 15.44
C GLU A 330 -20.21 9.74 14.74
N THR A 331 -19.34 10.40 15.51
CA THR A 331 -18.24 11.24 14.99
C THR A 331 -17.31 10.43 14.10
N ALA A 332 -16.92 9.23 14.51
CA ALA A 332 -16.09 8.34 13.71
C ALA A 332 -16.72 8.08 12.34
N THR A 333 -18.00 7.70 12.31
CA THR A 333 -18.74 7.42 11.08
C THR A 333 -18.79 8.65 10.16
N ASN A 334 -19.10 9.82 10.69
CA ASN A 334 -19.16 11.06 9.91
C ASN A 334 -17.81 11.43 9.30
N CYS A 335 -16.73 11.37 10.08
CA CYS A 335 -15.38 11.66 9.61
C CYS A 335 -14.94 10.69 8.51
N LEU A 336 -15.10 9.38 8.73
CA LEU A 336 -14.69 8.35 7.77
C LEU A 336 -15.53 8.41 6.48
N ASN A 337 -16.86 8.58 6.61
CA ASN A 337 -17.76 8.67 5.47
C ASN A 337 -17.50 9.91 4.61
N SER A 338 -17.08 11.04 5.21
CA SER A 338 -16.79 12.28 4.47
C SER A 338 -15.68 12.14 3.40
N VAL A 339 -14.83 11.12 3.54
CA VAL A 339 -13.69 10.85 2.65
C VAL A 339 -13.74 9.48 1.99
N TYR A 340 -14.82 8.71 2.20
CA TYR A 340 -14.96 7.34 1.67
C TYR A 340 -14.73 7.27 0.15
N SER A 341 -15.34 8.19 -0.61
CA SER A 341 -15.20 8.25 -2.08
C SER A 341 -13.81 8.69 -2.57
N LYS A 342 -12.97 9.20 -1.67
CA LYS A 342 -11.61 9.68 -1.96
C LYS A 342 -10.54 8.79 -1.32
N LEU A 343 -10.94 7.66 -0.73
CA LEU A 343 -10.04 6.79 0.02
C LEU A 343 -8.91 6.24 -0.85
N ASN A 344 -9.10 6.12 -2.17
CA ASN A 344 -8.01 5.74 -3.08
C ASN A 344 -6.80 6.70 -2.97
N ARG A 345 -7.02 8.00 -2.74
CA ARG A 345 -5.95 9.03 -2.74
C ARG A 345 -4.83 8.79 -1.72
N ILE A 346 -5.08 8.03 -0.64
CA ILE A 346 -4.02 7.67 0.33
C ILE A 346 -3.09 6.57 -0.20
N GLY A 347 -3.37 6.02 -1.38
CA GLY A 347 -2.65 4.90 -1.96
C GLY A 347 -3.03 3.57 -1.30
N GLY A 348 -2.06 2.66 -1.27
CA GLY A 348 -2.29 1.28 -0.85
C GLY A 348 -3.04 0.50 -1.92
N SER A 349 -3.27 -0.77 -1.72
CA SER A 349 -4.20 -1.55 -2.54
C SER A 349 -5.63 -1.42 -2.01
N ARG A 350 -6.62 -1.87 -2.79
CA ARG A 350 -8.01 -2.00 -2.32
C ARG A 350 -8.11 -2.83 -1.05
N ALA A 351 -7.47 -4.00 -1.04
CA ALA A 351 -7.45 -4.88 0.13
C ALA A 351 -6.85 -4.19 1.37
N GLN A 352 -5.83 -3.35 1.20
CA GLN A 352 -5.26 -2.59 2.29
C GLN A 352 -6.22 -1.50 2.80
N ARG A 353 -6.83 -0.75 1.87
CA ARG A 353 -7.80 0.31 2.19
C ARG A 353 -9.08 -0.23 2.82
N ASP A 354 -9.44 -1.48 2.54
CA ASP A 354 -10.61 -2.15 3.14
C ASP A 354 -10.54 -2.18 4.68
N THR A 355 -9.36 -2.02 5.31
CA THR A 355 -9.25 -1.83 6.77
C THR A 355 -10.01 -0.59 7.25
N PHE A 356 -9.94 0.52 6.50
CA PHE A 356 -10.66 1.76 6.82
C PHE A 356 -12.14 1.66 6.46
N VAL A 357 -12.49 0.86 5.43
CA VAL A 357 -13.89 0.56 5.10
C VAL A 357 -14.53 -0.26 6.22
N GLN A 358 -13.83 -1.25 6.76
CA GLN A 358 -14.27 -2.01 7.92
C GLN A 358 -14.38 -1.13 9.16
N LEU A 359 -13.44 -0.22 9.40
CA LEU A 359 -13.56 0.76 10.47
C LEU A 359 -14.85 1.59 10.35
N LEU A 360 -15.18 2.07 9.14
CA LEU A 360 -16.44 2.77 8.87
C LEU A 360 -17.67 1.89 9.11
N LEU A 361 -17.63 0.62 8.66
CA LEU A 361 -18.71 -0.34 8.91
C LEU A 361 -18.93 -0.56 10.41
N HIS A 362 -17.87 -0.84 11.15
CA HIS A 362 -17.94 -1.06 12.60
C HIS A 362 -18.37 0.22 13.35
N SER A 363 -17.92 1.40 12.94
CA SER A 363 -18.36 2.66 13.54
C SER A 363 -19.86 2.89 13.29
N ALA A 364 -20.33 2.65 12.07
CA ALA A 364 -21.72 2.80 11.69
C ALA A 364 -22.63 1.78 12.40
N ILE A 365 -22.19 0.52 12.51
CA ILE A 365 -22.87 -0.54 13.27
C ILE A 365 -22.91 -0.23 14.77
N LYS A 366 -21.90 0.45 15.34
CA LYS A 366 -21.90 0.83 16.77
C LYS A 366 -22.58 2.17 17.06
N SER A 367 -22.77 3.01 16.05
CA SER A 367 -23.46 4.30 16.19
C SER A 367 -24.93 4.12 16.58
N SER A 368 -25.48 5.08 17.33
CA SER A 368 -26.90 5.17 17.66
C SER A 368 -27.74 5.84 16.57
N ASN A 369 -27.11 6.46 15.57
CA ASN A 369 -27.81 7.15 14.49
C ASN A 369 -28.41 6.13 13.48
N PRO A 370 -29.73 6.14 13.22
CA PRO A 370 -30.37 5.24 12.26
C PRO A 370 -29.82 5.35 10.83
N ASP A 371 -29.45 6.55 10.37
CA ASP A 371 -28.91 6.77 9.02
C ASP A 371 -27.57 6.05 8.84
N HIS A 372 -26.79 5.93 9.92
CA HIS A 372 -25.55 5.17 9.90
C HIS A 372 -25.79 3.66 9.73
N LYS A 373 -26.91 3.12 10.26
CA LYS A 373 -27.30 1.72 10.02
C LYS A 373 -27.64 1.49 8.56
N VAL A 374 -28.34 2.44 7.93
CA VAL A 374 -28.67 2.41 6.50
C VAL A 374 -27.40 2.45 5.65
N LEU A 375 -26.43 3.31 6.01
CA LEU A 375 -25.12 3.35 5.38
C LEU A 375 -24.42 1.99 5.48
N ALA A 376 -24.32 1.42 6.68
CA ALA A 376 -23.68 0.12 6.89
C ALA A 376 -24.33 -0.99 6.05
N ARG A 377 -25.68 -1.04 6.01
CA ARG A 377 -26.41 -2.01 5.17
C ARG A 377 -26.09 -1.83 3.69
N THR A 378 -26.05 -0.59 3.21
CA THR A 378 -25.77 -0.27 1.81
C THR A 378 -24.38 -0.76 1.40
N LEU A 379 -23.36 -0.46 2.22
CA LEU A 379 -21.98 -0.89 1.98
C LEU A 379 -21.83 -2.42 2.02
N LEU A 380 -22.49 -3.10 2.96
CA LEU A 380 -22.47 -4.57 3.05
C LEU A 380 -23.15 -5.22 1.85
N ASN A 381 -24.28 -4.67 1.38
CA ASN A 381 -24.96 -5.17 0.19
C ASN A 381 -24.09 -5.01 -1.08
N GLN A 382 -23.38 -3.88 -1.20
CA GLN A 382 -22.43 -3.66 -2.29
C GLN A 382 -21.25 -4.64 -2.23
N ARG A 383 -20.66 -4.86 -1.05
CA ARG A 383 -19.59 -5.86 -0.89
C ARG A 383 -20.04 -7.25 -1.33
N LYS A 384 -21.26 -7.64 -0.98
CA LYS A 384 -21.84 -8.95 -1.32
C LYS A 384 -22.14 -9.10 -2.82
N SER A 385 -22.48 -8.03 -3.54
CA SER A 385 -22.78 -8.13 -4.98
C SER A 385 -21.56 -8.47 -5.83
N ASP A 386 -20.37 -8.15 -5.34
CA ASP A 386 -19.12 -8.24 -6.10
C ASP A 386 -18.37 -9.56 -5.82
N ARG A 387 -18.92 -10.42 -4.95
CA ARG A 387 -18.25 -11.61 -4.40
C ARG A 387 -19.05 -12.88 -4.59
N VAL A 388 -18.34 -14.00 -4.79
CA VAL A 388 -18.92 -15.35 -4.79
C VAL A 388 -19.35 -15.75 -3.38
N GLU A 389 -18.47 -15.52 -2.40
CA GLU A 389 -18.73 -15.72 -0.98
C GLU A 389 -18.26 -14.49 -0.20
N ASP A 390 -19.01 -14.08 0.82
CA ASP A 390 -18.61 -12.99 1.71
C ASP A 390 -18.92 -13.33 3.17
N PRO A 391 -18.27 -14.35 3.77
CA PRO A 391 -18.60 -14.78 5.13
C PRO A 391 -18.34 -13.69 6.18
N LEU A 392 -17.37 -12.79 5.93
CA LEU A 392 -17.19 -11.59 6.75
C LEU A 392 -18.40 -10.65 6.67
N GLY A 393 -18.84 -10.31 5.45
CA GLY A 393 -20.03 -9.48 5.25
C GLY A 393 -21.27 -10.07 5.90
N ASP A 394 -21.47 -11.40 5.81
CA ASP A 394 -22.57 -12.09 6.47
C ASP A 394 -22.50 -11.96 8.01
N ARG A 395 -21.32 -12.10 8.63
CA ARG A 395 -21.14 -11.85 10.08
C ARG A 395 -21.45 -10.40 10.45
N LEU A 396 -21.02 -9.43 9.65
CA LEU A 396 -21.28 -8.01 9.89
C LEU A 396 -22.76 -7.65 9.72
N LEU A 397 -23.46 -8.27 8.77
CA LEU A 397 -24.91 -8.13 8.61
C LEU A 397 -25.65 -8.67 9.84
N MET A 398 -25.27 -9.84 10.34
CA MET A 398 -25.84 -10.39 11.58
C MET A 398 -25.60 -9.47 12.78
N LEU A 399 -24.39 -8.91 12.90
CA LEU A 399 -24.07 -7.94 13.94
C LEU A 399 -24.94 -6.67 13.81
N LEU A 400 -25.13 -6.15 12.60
CA LEU A 400 -25.97 -4.98 12.34
C LEU A 400 -27.44 -5.24 12.71
N ASP A 401 -27.96 -6.41 12.37
CA ASP A 401 -29.34 -6.82 12.70
C ASP A 401 -29.55 -6.93 14.21
N SER A 402 -28.57 -7.48 14.93
CA SER A 402 -28.60 -7.58 16.40
C SER A 402 -28.60 -6.23 17.14
N LYS A 403 -28.23 -5.14 16.46
CA LYS A 403 -28.16 -3.78 17.00
C LYS A 403 -29.28 -2.87 16.51
N SER A 404 -30.11 -3.36 15.58
CA SER A 404 -31.20 -2.59 14.97
C SER A 404 -32.59 -3.04 15.45
N GLY A 405 -32.69 -4.24 16.02
CA GLY A 405 -33.81 -4.66 16.86
C GLY A 405 -33.62 -4.22 18.30
#